data_AF-A0A822CWQ4-F1
#
_entry.id   AF-A0A822CWQ4-F1
#
_cell.length_a   1.000
_cell.length_b   1.000
_cell.length_c   1.000
_cell.angle_alpha   90.00
_cell.angle_beta   90.00
_cell.angle_gamma   90.00
#
_symmetry.space_group_name_H-M   'P 1'
#
loop_
_entity.id
_entity.type
_entity.pdbx_description
1 polymer ?
#
loop_
_entity_poly.entity_id
_entity_poly.type
_entity_poly.pdbx_seq_one_letter_code
_entity_poly.pdbx_strand_id
1 'polypeptide(L)' 'ILFCCIAEYLVMLSDDTLHSKQVIKVQDLIKHYDSLLASGHEPETHALAALESVLYDFFLVRVMRVIKIPKTFY' A
#
# COMPACT_ATOMS: atom_id res chain seq x y z
N ILE A 1 3.06 -11.76 -9.76
CA ILE A 1 2.66 -12.54 -8.55
C ILE A 1 3.53 -12.18 -7.35
N LEU A 2 4.84 -12.46 -7.34
CA LEU A 2 5.71 -12.15 -6.19
C LEU A 2 5.71 -10.65 -5.82
N PHE A 3 5.73 -9.77 -6.83
CA PHE A 3 5.78 -8.33 -6.61
C PHE A 3 4.52 -7.78 -5.90
N CYS A 4 3.33 -8.29 -6.26
CA CYS A 4 2.07 -7.96 -5.59
C CYS A 4 2.08 -8.38 -4.12
N CYS A 5 2.48 -9.62 -3.83
CA CYS A 5 2.51 -10.13 -2.46
C CYS A 5 3.48 -9.35 -1.56
N ILE A 6 4.63 -8.95 -2.11
CA ILE A 6 5.58 -8.08 -1.39
C ILE A 6 4.95 -6.71 -1.13
N ALA A 7 4.28 -6.12 -2.13
CA ALA A 7 3.61 -4.83 -1.97
C ALA A 7 2.51 -4.87 -0.91
N GLU A 8 1.64 -5.89 -0.94
CA GLU A 8 0.60 -6.11 0.07
C GLU A 8 1.19 -6.23 1.47
N TYR A 9 2.24 -7.03 1.63
CA TYR A 9 2.90 -7.21 2.92
C TYR A 9 3.49 -5.89 3.45
N LEU A 10 4.17 -5.13 2.60
CA LEU A 10 4.76 -3.84 2.98
C LEU A 10 3.70 -2.81 3.34
N VAL A 11 2.56 -2.81 2.64
CA VAL A 11 1.42 -1.95 2.94
C VAL A 11 0.81 -2.32 4.29
N MET A 12 0.61 -3.61 4.60
CA MET A 12 0.17 -4.05 5.93
C MET A 12 1.17 -3.63 7.02
N LEU A 13 2.46 -3.80 6.78
CA LEU A 13 3.52 -3.40 7.72
C LEU A 13 3.55 -1.88 7.99
N SER A 14 2.98 -1.07 7.09
CA SER A 14 2.91 0.38 7.28
C SER A 14 1.87 0.81 8.34
N ASP A 15 0.97 -0.08 8.73
CA ASP A 15 0.09 0.10 9.89
C ASP A 15 0.77 -0.29 11.21
N ASP A 16 1.83 -1.09 11.16
CA ASP A 16 2.53 -1.54 12.36
C ASP A 16 3.52 -0.48 12.87
N THR A 17 3.64 -0.43 14.19
CA THR A 17 4.64 0.40 14.87
C THR A 17 5.57 -0.46 15.70
N LEU A 18 6.86 -0.24 15.53
CA LEU A 18 7.91 -0.82 16.38
C LEU A 18 8.49 0.30 17.25
N HIS A 19 8.47 0.12 18.57
CA HIS A 19 8.87 1.17 19.53
C HIS A 19 8.17 2.52 19.27
N SER A 20 6.87 2.48 18.97
CA SER A 20 6.04 3.66 18.65
C SER A 20 6.47 4.44 17.41
N LYS A 21 7.34 3.87 16.57
CA LYS A 21 7.71 4.42 15.26
C LYS A 21 7.12 3.54 14.17
N GLN A 22 6.59 4.14 13.11
CA GLN A 22 6.15 3.38 11.95
C GLN A 22 7.33 2.58 11.38
N VAL A 23 7.11 1.28 11.15
CA VAL A 23 8.13 0.39 10.59
C VAL A 23 8.46 0.82 9.16
N ILE A 24 7.43 1.18 8.40
CA ILE A 24 7.54 1.73 7.05
C ILE A 24 6.43 2.73 6.81
N LYS A 25 6.70 3.80 6.04
CA LYS A 25 5.67 4.77 5.66
C LYS A 25 5.17 4.47 4.26
N VAL A 26 3.87 4.60 4.05
CA VAL A 26 3.25 4.49 2.71
C VAL A 26 3.91 5.45 1.71
N GLN A 27 4.32 6.64 2.15
CA GLN A 27 5.02 7.61 1.30
C GLN A 27 6.35 7.08 0.75
N ASP A 28 7.08 6.30 1.56
CA ASP A 28 8.37 5.73 1.15
C ASP A 28 8.15 4.57 0.17
N LEU A 29 7.05 3.81 0.32
CA LEU A 29 6.62 2.80 -0.64
C LEU A 29 6.27 3.41 -2.00
N ILE A 30 5.49 4.50 -2.03
CA ILE A 30 5.11 5.19 -3.26
C ILE A 30 6.36 5.67 -4.02
N LYS A 31 7.33 6.29 -3.32
CA LYS A 31 8.60 6.74 -3.93
C LYS A 31 9.40 5.57 -4.50
N HIS A 32 9.40 4.43 -3.82
CA HIS A 32 10.08 3.23 -4.30
C HIS A 32 9.42 2.68 -5.58
N TYR A 33 8.09 2.62 -5.63
CA TYR A 33 7.37 2.17 -6.82
C TYR A 33 7.51 3.15 -8.00
N ASP A 34 7.57 4.45 -7.74
CA ASP A 34 7.86 5.46 -8.77
C ASP A 34 9.27 5.29 -9.35
N SER A 35 10.25 5.04 -8.48
CA SER A 35 11.63 4.76 -8.91
C SER A 35 11.73 3.45 -9.71
N LEU A 36 10.93 2.44 -9.35
CA LEU A 36 10.86 1.18 -10.07
C LEU A 36 10.23 1.36 -11.45
N LEU A 37 9.14 2.14 -11.55
CA LEU A 37 8.53 2.49 -12.83
C LEU A 37 9.52 3.23 -13.74
N ALA A 38 10.28 4.18 -13.17
CA ALA A 38 11.31 4.93 -13.90
C ALA A 38 12.50 4.07 -14.36
N SER A 39 12.69 2.87 -13.80
CA SER A 39 13.82 1.98 -14.13
C SER A 39 13.66 1.22 -15.45
N GLY A 40 12.53 1.36 -16.15
CA GLY A 40 12.30 0.75 -17.46
C GLY A 40 11.88 -0.72 -17.42
N HIS A 41 11.52 -1.25 -16.24
CA HIS A 41 10.89 -2.56 -16.12
C HIS A 41 9.45 -2.52 -16.66
N GLU A 42 8.95 -3.67 -17.12
CA GLU A 42 7.60 -3.78 -17.66
C GLU A 42 6.56 -3.30 -16.62
N PRO A 43 5.78 -2.25 -16.91
CA PRO A 43 4.95 -1.59 -15.91
C PRO A 43 3.86 -2.49 -15.35
N GLU A 44 3.26 -3.32 -16.19
CA GLU A 44 2.12 -4.18 -15.84
C GLU A 44 2.50 -5.25 -14.83
N THR A 45 3.71 -5.79 -14.91
CA THR A 45 4.16 -6.90 -14.06
C THR A 45 4.78 -6.45 -12.74
N HIS A 46 5.22 -5.19 -12.65
CA HIS A 46 5.96 -4.66 -11.51
C HIS A 46 5.27 -3.44 -10.88
N ALA A 47 5.14 -2.34 -11.60
CA ALA A 47 4.68 -1.08 -11.03
C ALA A 47 3.16 -1.07 -10.80
N LEU A 48 2.37 -1.48 -11.79
CA LEU A 48 0.91 -1.45 -11.75
C LEU A 48 0.37 -2.38 -10.65
N ALA A 49 0.94 -3.58 -10.59
CA ALA A 49 0.53 -4.62 -9.65
C ALA A 49 0.83 -4.24 -8.18
N ALA A 50 1.89 -3.47 -7.93
CA ALA A 50 2.17 -2.92 -6.61
C ALA A 50 1.32 -1.68 -6.29
N LEU A 51 1.04 -0.84 -7.29
CA LEU A 51 0.19 0.34 -7.12
C LEU A 51 -1.22 -0.05 -6.71
N GLU A 52 -1.75 -1.14 -7.27
CA GLU A 52 -3.10 -1.63 -6.96
C GLU A 52 -3.26 -1.92 -5.46
N SER A 53 -2.30 -2.61 -4.84
CA SER A 53 -2.32 -2.90 -3.40
C SER A 53 -2.27 -1.63 -2.53
N VAL A 54 -1.45 -0.65 -2.93
CA VAL A 54 -1.36 0.65 -2.24
C VAL A 54 -2.66 1.44 -2.38
N LEU A 55 -3.22 1.51 -3.59
CA LEU A 55 -4.47 2.22 -3.86
C LEU A 55 -5.63 1.58 -3.11
N TYR A 56 -5.70 0.26 -3.08
CA TYR A 56 -6.73 -0.47 -2.32
C TYR A 56 -6.66 -0.16 -0.83
N ASP A 57 -5.48 -0.26 -0.20
CA ASP A 57 -5.34 0.05 1.22
C ASP A 57 -5.62 1.54 1.51
N PHE A 58 -5.12 2.44 0.69
CA PHE A 58 -5.25 3.88 0.93
C PHE A 58 -6.70 4.35 0.74
N PHE A 59 -7.33 4.03 -0.39
CA PHE A 59 -8.65 4.54 -0.74
C PHE A 59 -9.81 3.69 -0.21
N LEU A 60 -9.60 2.40 0.03
CA LEU A 60 -10.65 1.55 0.58
C LEU A 60 -10.47 1.35 2.08
N VAL A 61 -9.31 0.87 2.53
CA VAL A 61 -9.17 0.47 3.93
C VAL A 61 -9.02 1.68 4.86
N ARG A 62 -8.09 2.59 4.56
CA ARG A 62 -7.78 3.74 5.42
C ARG A 62 -8.86 4.81 5.35
N VAL A 63 -9.35 5.14 4.16
CA VAL A 63 -10.48 6.07 4.01
C VAL A 63 -11.73 5.53 4.71
N MET A 64 -12.04 4.23 4.66
CA MET A 64 -13.16 3.65 5.41
C MET A 64 -12.92 3.59 6.94
N ARG A 65 -11.67 3.67 7.42
CA ARG A 65 -11.40 3.88 8.87
C ARG A 65 -11.66 5.33 9.29
N VAL A 66 -11.33 6.29 8.43
CA VAL A 66 -11.51 7.73 8.69
C VAL A 66 -12.97 8.13 8.54
N ILE A 67 -13.63 7.67 7.48
CA ILE A 67 -15.07 7.72 7.30
C ILE A 67 -15.64 6.64 8.21
N LYS A 68 -15.92 6.96 9.47
CA LYS A 68 -16.71 6.10 10.36
C LYS A 68 -18.11 5.93 9.77
N ILE A 69 -18.28 5.06 8.78
CA ILE A 69 -19.60 4.59 8.38
C ILE A 69 -20.13 3.87 9.62
N PRO A 70 -21.23 4.35 10.22
CA PRO A 70 -21.78 3.73 11.41
C PRO A 70 -22.07 2.27 11.09
N LYS A 71 -21.59 1.35 11.96
CA LYS A 71 -21.84 -0.10 11.89
C LYS A 71 -23.31 -0.43 12.19
N THR A 72 -24.22 0.18 11.46
CA THR A 72 -25.64 -0.15 11.41
C THR A 72 -25.87 -0.73 10.03
N PHE A 73 -26.45 -1.92 9.96
CA PHE A 73 -26.76 -2.72 8.76
C PHE A 73 -25.68 -3.71 8.32
N TYR A 74 -25.45 -4.73 9.17
CA TYR A 74 -25.59 -6.13 8.77
C TYR A 74 -26.44 -6.84 9.84
#